data_AF-A0A519SRL4-F1
#
_entry.id   AF-A0A519SRL4-F1
#
_cell.length_a   1.000
_cell.length_b   1.000
_cell.length_c   1.000
_cell.angle_alpha   90.00
_cell.angle_beta   90.00
_cell.angle_gamma   90.00
#
_symmetry.space_group_name_H-M   'P 1'
#
loop_
_entity.id
_entity.type
_entity.pdbx_description
1 polymer ?
#
loop_
_entity_poly.entity_id
_entity_poly.type
_entity_poly.pdbx_seq_one_letter_code
_entity_poly.pdbx_strand_id
1 'polypeptide(L)'
;MDISNTTILNVELEAKQNKFETAAVESFWSENGELIYVLKEGTDLVEYGDILKYILQTHSVFERSTNVKVTHADQTHFHVFSVSEDSEA
;
A
#
# COMPACT_ATOMS: atom_id res chain seq x y z
N MET A 1 25.94 3.56 11.87
CA MET A 1 24.74 3.20 11.09
C MET A 1 25.01 1.84 10.48
N ASP A 2 24.21 0.85 10.87
CA ASP A 2 24.36 -0.55 10.44
C ASP A 2 23.97 -0.67 8.96
N ILE A 3 24.97 -0.73 8.08
CA ILE A 3 24.79 -0.90 6.63
C ILE A 3 23.97 -2.17 6.33
N SER A 4 24.08 -3.17 7.20
CA SER A 4 23.31 -4.42 7.16
C SER A 4 21.81 -4.17 7.27
N ASN A 5 21.38 -3.29 8.18
CA ASN A 5 19.95 -3.04 8.43
C ASN A 5 19.29 -2.27 7.27
N THR A 6 19.97 -1.25 6.74
CA THR A 6 19.48 -0.50 5.57
C THR A 6 19.38 -1.39 4.32
N THR A 7 20.32 -2.30 4.13
CA THR A 7 20.31 -3.23 2.99
C THR A 7 19.14 -4.21 3.08
N ILE A 8 18.88 -4.77 4.27
CA ILE A 8 17.76 -5.71 4.49
C ILE A 8 16.42 -5.01 4.28
N LEU A 9 16.24 -3.79 4.82
CA LEU A 9 15.02 -3.00 4.64
C LEU A 9 14.73 -2.72 3.16
N ASN A 10 15.75 -2.38 2.38
CA ASN A 10 15.60 -2.12 0.95
C ASN A 10 15.19 -3.38 0.18
N VAL A 11 15.77 -4.54 0.49
CA VAL A 11 15.41 -5.82 -0.16
C VAL A 11 13.98 -6.24 0.19
N GLU A 12 13.57 -6.09 1.45
CA GLU A 12 12.21 -6.40 1.86
C GLU A 12 11.18 -5.46 1.19
N LEU A 13 11.48 -4.17 1.13
CA LEU A 13 10.66 -3.17 0.45
C LEU A 13 10.50 -3.50 -1.03
N GLU A 14 11.60 -3.78 -1.73
CA GLU A 14 11.59 -4.16 -3.14
C GLU A 14 10.77 -5.43 -3.39
N ALA A 15 10.91 -6.45 -2.54
CA ALA A 15 10.13 -7.69 -2.64
C ALA A 15 8.63 -7.44 -2.48
N LYS A 16 8.23 -6.59 -1.52
CA LYS A 16 6.83 -6.21 -1.29
C LYS A 16 6.28 -5.38 -2.44
N GLN A 17 7.05 -4.44 -2.99
CA GLN A 17 6.70 -3.64 -4.16
C GLN A 17 6.42 -4.53 -5.37
N ASN A 18 7.39 -5.38 -5.72
CA ASN A 18 7.24 -6.32 -6.83
C ASN A 18 5.99 -7.21 -6.65
N LYS A 19 5.76 -7.73 -5.44
CA LYS A 19 4.55 -8.52 -5.16
C LYS A 19 3.28 -7.71 -5.36
N PHE A 20 3.21 -6.48 -4.85
CA PHE A 20 2.04 -5.63 -4.99
C PHE A 20 1.77 -5.24 -6.46
N GLU A 21 2.81 -4.82 -7.19
CA GLU A 21 2.72 -4.42 -8.61
C GLU A 21 2.23 -5.56 -9.50
N THR A 22 2.58 -6.81 -9.19
CA THR A 22 2.05 -7.95 -9.95
C THR A 22 0.56 -8.20 -9.74
N ALA A 23 -0.04 -7.68 -8.66
CA ALA A 23 -1.45 -7.82 -8.35
C ALA A 23 -2.29 -6.58 -8.68
N ALA A 24 -1.70 -5.38 -8.62
CA ALA A 24 -2.36 -4.14 -8.95
C ALA A 24 -2.67 -4.06 -10.46
N VAL A 25 -3.91 -3.68 -10.79
CA VAL A 25 -4.41 -3.54 -12.16
C VAL A 25 -4.50 -2.06 -12.52
N GLU A 26 -5.05 -1.25 -11.61
CA GLU A 26 -5.20 0.19 -11.78
C GLU A 26 -5.19 0.89 -10.42
N SER A 27 -4.96 2.20 -10.45
CA SER A 27 -5.14 3.08 -9.30
C SER A 27 -5.73 4.42 -9.73
N PHE A 28 -6.51 5.01 -8.84
CA PHE A 28 -7.11 6.32 -9.05
C PHE A 28 -7.43 7.00 -7.74
N TRP A 29 -7.54 8.33 -7.78
CA TRP A 29 -8.06 9.12 -6.68
C TRP A 29 -9.57 9.28 -6.83
N SER A 30 -10.31 9.04 -5.75
CA SER A 30 -11.72 9.36 -5.69
C SER A 30 -11.95 10.85 -5.45
N GLU A 31 -13.17 11.32 -5.72
CA GLU A 31 -13.56 12.73 -5.57
C GLU A 31 -13.44 13.25 -4.13
N ASN A 32 -13.52 12.36 -3.13
CA ASN A 32 -13.32 12.67 -1.72
C ASN A 32 -11.85 12.56 -1.25
N GLY A 33 -10.90 12.39 -2.19
CA GLY A 33 -9.47 12.39 -1.88
C GLY A 33 -8.96 11.09 -1.25
N GLU A 34 -9.60 9.95 -1.54
CA GLU A 34 -9.09 8.63 -1.16
C GLU A 34 -8.32 8.03 -2.33
N LEU A 35 -7.20 7.37 -2.04
CA LEU A 35 -6.44 6.65 -3.05
C LEU A 35 -6.97 5.21 -3.15
N ILE A 36 -7.43 4.81 -4.32
CA ILE A 36 -8.03 3.50 -4.55
C ILE A 36 -7.11 2.71 -5.49
N TYR A 37 -6.79 1.48 -5.10
CA TYR A 37 -6.11 0.50 -5.93
C TYR A 37 -7.06 -0.67 -6.24
N VAL A 38 -7.12 -1.05 -7.51
CA VAL A 38 -7.85 -2.22 -7.95
C VAL A 38 -6.86 -3.36 -8.15
N LEU A 39 -7.12 -4.49 -7.51
CA LEU A 39 -6.30 -5.69 -7.53
C LEU A 39 -6.97 -6.79 -8.36
N LYS A 40 -6.15 -7.70 -8.89
CA LYS A 40 -6.62 -8.91 -9.57
C LYS A 40 -7.59 -9.70 -8.70
N GLU A 41 -8.60 -10.28 -9.34
CA GLU A 41 -9.56 -11.18 -8.70
C GLU A 41 -8.87 -12.34 -7.97
N GLY A 42 -9.41 -12.72 -6.81
CA GLY A 42 -8.89 -13.83 -6.00
C GLY A 42 -7.63 -13.51 -5.17
N THR A 43 -7.16 -12.27 -5.19
CA THR A 43 -6.13 -11.79 -4.24
C THR A 43 -6.73 -11.49 -2.88
N ASP A 44 -5.96 -11.67 -1.81
CA ASP A 44 -6.42 -11.32 -0.46
C ASP A 44 -6.29 -9.80 -0.25
N LEU A 45 -7.43 -9.11 -0.21
CA LEU A 45 -7.47 -7.65 -0.04
C LEU A 45 -6.84 -7.19 1.29
N VAL A 46 -6.89 -8.00 2.35
CA VAL A 46 -6.28 -7.66 3.64
C VAL A 46 -4.76 -7.77 3.54
N GLU A 47 -4.26 -8.90 3.04
CA GLU A 47 -2.82 -9.13 2.86
C GLU A 47 -2.20 -8.06 1.97
N TYR A 48 -2.82 -7.76 0.83
CA TYR A 48 -2.31 -6.76 -0.10
C TYR A 48 -2.50 -5.33 0.41
N GLY A 49 -3.52 -5.08 1.23
CA GLY A 49 -3.68 -3.83 1.96
C GLY A 49 -2.52 -3.57 2.93
N ASP A 50 -2.15 -4.58 3.72
CA ASP A 50 -1.02 -4.50 4.65
C ASP A 50 0.32 -4.32 3.92
N ILE A 51 0.51 -5.01 2.79
CA ILE A 51 1.68 -4.83 1.93
C ILE A 51 1.76 -3.38 1.41
N LEU A 52 0.66 -2.86 0.87
CA LEU A 52 0.61 -1.50 0.33
C LEU A 52 0.83 -0.46 1.41
N LYS A 53 0.23 -0.65 2.59
CA LYS A 53 0.44 0.21 3.75
C LYS A 53 1.92 0.29 4.12
N TYR A 54 2.61 -0.85 4.21
CA TYR A 54 4.04 -0.88 4.48
C TYR A 54 4.85 -0.10 3.43
N ILE A 55 4.56 -0.30 2.14
CA ILE A 55 5.26 0.39 1.04
C ILE A 55 5.10 1.91 1.17
N LEU A 56 3.85 2.38 1.35
CA LEU A 56 3.53 3.80 1.40
C LEU A 56 4.09 4.48 2.65
N GLN A 57 4.09 3.80 3.80
CA GLN A 57 4.71 4.29 5.04
C GLN A 57 6.23 4.37 4.91
N THR A 58 6.87 3.34 4.34
CA THR A 58 8.33 3.30 4.18
C THR A 58 8.84 4.39 3.24
N HIS A 59 8.06 4.71 2.19
CA HIS A 59 8.38 5.79 1.26
C HIS A 59 8.01 7.19 1.76
N SER A 60 7.29 7.31 2.88
CA SER A 60 6.78 8.60 3.39
C SER A 60 6.05 9.41 2.31
N VAL A 61 5.18 8.74 1.54
CA VAL A 61 4.56 9.32 0.32
C VAL A 61 3.54 10.42 0.64
N PHE A 62 2.99 10.44 1.86
CA PHE A 62 1.92 11.35 2.24
C PHE A 62 2.31 12.27 3.39
N GLU A 63 2.29 13.58 3.13
CA GLU A 63 2.48 14.64 4.12
C GLU A 63 1.31 14.76 5.12
N ARG A 64 0.19 14.08 4.85
CA ARG A 64 -1.03 14.10 5.68
C ARG A 64 -1.66 12.71 5.73
N SER A 65 -2.46 12.47 6.76
CA SER A 65 -3.26 11.25 6.86
C SER A 65 -4.17 11.11 5.64
N THR A 66 -3.95 10.05 4.87
CA THR A 66 -4.65 9.73 3.63
C THR A 66 -5.29 8.36 3.76
N ASN A 67 -6.57 8.26 3.43
CA ASN A 67 -7.25 6.97 3.35
C ASN A 67 -6.93 6.31 2.02
N VAL A 68 -6.52 5.04 2.11
CA VAL A 68 -6.19 4.19 0.98
C VAL A 68 -7.12 2.99 1.00
N LYS A 69 -7.57 2.58 -0.17
CA LYS A 69 -8.45 1.42 -0.36
C LYS A 69 -7.84 0.46 -1.35
N VAL A 70 -7.99 -0.82 -1.08
CA VAL A 70 -7.77 -1.89 -2.07
C VAL A 70 -9.08 -2.64 -2.29
N THR A 71 -9.36 -2.94 -3.55
CA THR A 71 -10.60 -3.59 -4.00
C THR A 71 -10.33 -4.51 -5.19
N HIS A 72 -11.25 -5.41 -5.48
CA HIS A 72 -11.32 -6.10 -6.77
C HIS A 72 -12.04 -5.25 -7.83
N ALA A 73 -12.03 -5.73 -9.08
CA ALA A 73 -12.59 -5.00 -10.22
C ALA A 73 -14.11 -4.88 -10.12
N ASP A 74 -14.77 -5.80 -9.41
CA ASP A 74 -16.20 -5.76 -9.15
C ASP A 74 -16.62 -4.64 -8.17
N GLN A 75 -15.66 -4.05 -7.44
CA GLN A 75 -15.85 -2.98 -6.45
C GLN A 75 -16.93 -3.28 -5.40
N THR A 76 -17.13 -4.56 -5.06
CA THR A 76 -18.14 -4.96 -4.06
C THR A 76 -17.58 -5.03 -2.65
N HIS A 77 -16.27 -5.26 -2.51
CA HIS A 77 -15.57 -5.40 -1.24
C HIS A 77 -14.34 -4.51 -1.21
N PHE A 78 -14.14 -3.83 -0.08
CA PHE A 78 -13.02 -2.94 0.12
C PHE A 78 -12.29 -3.32 1.40
N HIS A 79 -10.97 -3.34 1.33
CA HIS A 79 -10.13 -3.20 2.51
C HIS A 79 -9.59 -1.77 2.55
N VAL A 80 -9.74 -1.11 3.70
CA VAL A 80 -9.46 0.32 3.88
C VAL A 80 -8.48 0.51 5.02
N PHE A 81 -7.48 1.36 4.82
CA PHE A 81 -6.51 1.73 5.84
C PHE A 81 -6.07 3.18 5.66
N SER A 82 -5.53 3.77 6.71
CA SER A 82 -4.97 5.13 6.67
C SER A 82 -3.44 5.07 6.67
N VAL A 83 -2.83 5.97 5.90
CA VAL A 83 -1.38 6.20 5.87
C VAL A 83 -1.11 7.64 6.27
N SER A 84 -0.20 7.87 7.21
CA SER A 84 0.27 9.19 7.64
C SER A 84 1.77 9.16 7.83
N GLU A 85 2.41 10.33 7.65
CA GLU A 85 3.83 10.55 7.97
C GLU A 85 4.12 10.23 9.46
N ASP A 86 3.17 10.55 10.36
CA ASP A 86 3.23 10.15 11.76
C ASP A 86 2.88 8.67 11.93
N SER A 87 3.90 7.83 11.96
CA SER A 87 3.91 6.59 12.73
C SER A 87 5.07 6.62 13.71
N GLU A 88 5.13 7.67 14.52
CA GLU A 88 5.83 7.67 15.81
C GLU A 88 4.82 8.03 16.91
N ALA A 89 4.46 7.03 17.71
CA ALA A 89 3.93 7.20 19.07
C ALA A 89 4.50 6.09 19.96
#